data_AF-A0A2W6XJF1-F1
#
_entry.id   AF-A0A2W6XJF1-F1
#
_cell.length_a   1.000
_cell.length_b   1.000
_cell.length_c   1.000
_cell.angle_alpha   90.00
_cell.angle_beta   90.00
_cell.angle_gamma   90.00
#
_symmetry.space_group_name_H-M   'P 1'
#
loop_
_entity.id
_entity.type
_entity.pdbx_description
1 polymer ?
#
loop_
_entity_poly.entity_id
_entity_poly.type
_entity_poly.pdbx_seq_one_letter_code
_entity_poly.pdbx_strand_id
1 'polypeptide(L)'
;MFEFGRDLRKIFAQARESEDLGWVELIGVDLLKIEARREATDAGRVSCPRPFQTECRAAALWRDHARRTGAADSLARADRCADSLVRTAVGDEQIAVAAVSRAQGLMLRFDLCGDPVHLDRALQTVNAVAPPRKTRPAAALSAVHARISARRARLSGEPEALLDAAALMDVARHAGATEDVDLRMDAAMLALEAGVLQRDVRLLDQAGRDLGELVEATSPDHRPLTRARALALCGAGLAALASVAGHAEAQVQGRILFDAAADQFTPDHSPLDWAAIQTLRAGDDALPMMVLVQAETLTQGQGLIVGALARERRGAREVALAETLGDRAGLDTLERRLHARMATAAPLDWVADQLVMGEIMLARRRLGGPEPRSLGLILAEAAGTAREMGVTVLAERAAALMGRG
;
A
#
# COMPACT_ATOMS: atom_id res chain seq x y z
N MET A 1 -8.22 43.52 6.39
CA MET A 1 -6.80 43.10 6.49
C MET A 1 -6.84 41.64 6.93
N PHE A 2 -6.60 40.70 6.01
CA PHE A 2 -6.56 39.26 6.32
C PHE A 2 -5.33 38.98 7.19
N GLU A 3 -5.53 38.60 8.45
CA GLU A 3 -4.44 38.08 9.29
C GLU A 3 -4.25 36.60 8.92
N PHE A 4 -3.54 36.36 7.82
CA PHE A 4 -3.36 35.05 7.19
C PHE A 4 -3.09 33.91 8.19
N GLY A 5 -2.24 34.14 9.20
CA GLY A 5 -1.91 33.13 10.23
C GLY A 5 -2.99 32.91 11.32
N ARG A 6 -3.92 33.85 11.53
CA ARG A 6 -5.02 33.70 12.49
C ARG A 6 -6.23 33.02 11.84
N ASP A 7 -6.48 33.34 10.57
CA ASP A 7 -7.58 32.76 9.80
C ASP A 7 -7.26 31.31 9.37
N LEU A 8 -6.00 31.00 9.00
CA LEU A 8 -5.57 29.61 8.80
C LEU A 8 -5.75 28.77 10.07
N ARG A 9 -5.36 29.29 11.25
CA ARG A 9 -5.56 28.58 12.52
C ARG A 9 -7.04 28.31 12.82
N LYS A 10 -7.95 29.23 12.47
CA LYS A 10 -9.39 29.03 12.62
C LYS A 10 -9.94 27.99 11.63
N ILE A 11 -9.51 28.04 10.38
CA ILE A 11 -9.92 27.06 9.35
C ILE A 11 -9.43 25.66 9.72
N PHE A 12 -8.17 25.52 10.14
CA PHE A 12 -7.65 24.25 10.63
C PHE A 12 -8.32 23.79 11.93
N ALA A 13 -8.68 24.70 12.84
CA ALA A 13 -9.42 24.33 14.05
C ALA A 13 -10.82 23.78 13.71
N GLN A 14 -11.53 24.41 12.78
CA GLN A 14 -12.84 23.94 12.31
C GLN A 14 -12.73 22.62 11.54
N ALA A 15 -11.73 22.47 10.67
CA ALA A 15 -11.46 21.21 9.96
C ALA A 15 -11.11 20.08 10.93
N ARG A 16 -10.40 20.39 12.03
CA ARG A 16 -10.10 19.45 13.11
C ARG A 16 -11.33 19.05 13.91
N GLU A 17 -12.47 19.73 13.83
CA GLU A 17 -13.70 19.28 14.49
C GLU A 17 -14.54 18.36 13.60
N SER A 18 -14.21 18.26 12.30
CA SER A 18 -14.87 17.37 11.35
C SER A 18 -14.61 15.90 11.65
N GLU A 19 -15.63 15.06 11.42
CA GLU A 19 -15.49 13.60 11.37
C GLU A 19 -14.76 13.14 10.09
N ASP A 20 -14.77 13.97 9.04
CA ASP A 20 -13.98 13.74 7.84
C ASP A 20 -12.51 14.09 8.08
N LEU A 21 -11.65 13.09 7.98
CA LEU A 21 -10.19 13.21 8.13
C LEU A 21 -9.47 13.62 6.85
N GLY A 22 -10.18 14.07 5.79
CA GLY A 22 -9.56 14.57 4.56
C GLY A 22 -8.50 15.64 4.81
N TRP A 23 -8.72 16.54 5.78
CA TRP A 23 -7.75 17.58 6.17
C TRP A 23 -6.38 17.04 6.59
N VAL A 24 -6.30 15.77 7.02
CA VAL A 24 -5.03 15.13 7.39
C VAL A 24 -4.13 15.00 6.17
N GLU A 25 -4.68 14.92 4.96
CA GLU A 25 -3.92 14.94 3.71
C GLU A 25 -3.28 16.30 3.42
N LEU A 26 -3.61 17.36 4.16
CA LEU A 26 -3.02 18.70 4.00
C LEU A 26 -1.81 18.94 4.91
N ILE A 27 -1.50 18.00 5.79
CA ILE A 27 -0.39 18.10 6.75
C ILE A 27 0.64 17.00 6.58
N GLY A 28 1.90 17.33 6.83
CA GLY A 28 3.01 16.38 6.82
C GLY A 28 2.94 15.36 7.97
N VAL A 29 3.72 14.28 7.84
CA VAL A 29 3.63 13.12 8.75
C VAL A 29 3.98 13.43 10.20
N ASP A 30 4.90 14.37 10.43
CA ASP A 30 5.30 14.77 11.79
C ASP A 30 4.15 15.46 12.53
N LEU A 31 3.42 16.36 11.87
CA LEU A 31 2.26 17.00 12.47
C LEU A 31 1.15 15.98 12.70
N LEU A 32 0.89 15.09 11.74
CA LEU A 32 -0.08 14.01 11.89
C LEU A 32 0.23 13.13 13.12
N LYS A 33 1.50 12.80 13.36
CA LYS A 33 1.93 12.06 14.56
C LYS A 33 1.60 12.80 15.85
N ILE A 34 1.80 14.12 15.87
CA ILE A 34 1.47 14.98 17.02
C ILE A 34 -0.06 14.96 17.25
N GLU A 35 -0.85 15.08 16.19
CA GLU A 35 -2.32 15.02 16.25
C GLU A 35 -2.81 13.66 16.78
N ALA A 36 -2.29 12.56 16.24
CA ALA A 36 -2.64 11.22 16.68
C ALA A 36 -2.31 11.00 18.18
N ARG A 37 -1.17 11.52 18.64
CA ARG A 37 -0.78 11.47 20.05
C ARG A 37 -1.69 12.32 20.93
N ARG A 38 -2.06 13.52 20.47
CA ARG A 38 -2.98 14.40 21.19
C ARG A 38 -4.33 13.72 21.39
N GLU A 39 -4.95 13.23 20.31
CA GLU A 39 -6.24 12.56 20.37
C GLU A 39 -6.19 11.31 21.27
N ALA A 40 -5.14 10.49 21.17
CA ALA A 40 -4.98 9.33 22.06
C ALA A 40 -4.83 9.72 23.54
N THR A 41 -4.15 10.84 23.82
CA THR A 41 -4.01 11.36 25.18
C THR A 41 -5.35 11.89 25.70
N ASP A 42 -6.08 12.62 24.87
CA ASP A 42 -7.37 13.20 25.22
C ASP A 42 -8.44 12.12 25.43
N ALA A 43 -8.44 11.05 24.63
CA ALA A 43 -9.33 9.90 24.80
C ALA A 43 -9.16 9.20 26.16
N GLY A 44 -7.93 9.13 26.67
CA GLY A 44 -7.61 8.52 27.96
C GLY A 44 -7.89 9.41 29.19
N ARG A 45 -8.28 10.67 29.01
CA ARG A 45 -8.59 11.57 30.14
C ARG A 45 -9.95 11.26 30.73
N VAL A 46 -10.03 11.23 32.06
CA VAL A 46 -11.30 11.13 32.80
C VAL A 46 -12.26 12.27 32.45
N SER A 47 -11.73 13.45 32.12
CA SER A 47 -12.51 14.61 31.71
C SER A 47 -12.97 14.57 30.24
N CYS A 48 -12.67 13.52 29.49
CA CYS A 48 -13.07 13.41 28.09
C CYS A 48 -14.60 13.21 27.99
N PRO A 49 -15.34 14.10 27.32
CA PRO A 49 -16.80 13.99 27.25
C PRO A 49 -17.27 12.84 26.34
N ARG A 50 -16.41 12.39 25.41
CA ARG A 50 -16.75 11.44 24.33
C ARG A 50 -15.61 10.44 24.09
N PRO A 51 -15.20 9.65 25.11
CA PRO A 51 -13.98 8.86 25.06
C PRO A 51 -13.98 7.84 23.91
N PHE A 52 -15.13 7.18 23.63
CA PHE A 52 -15.22 6.21 22.54
C PHE A 52 -15.02 6.86 21.16
N GLN A 53 -15.61 8.03 20.90
CA GLN A 53 -15.43 8.73 19.62
C GLN A 53 -14.00 9.28 19.48
N THR A 54 -13.43 9.82 20.55
CA THR A 54 -12.04 10.31 20.55
C THR A 54 -11.05 9.16 20.32
N GLU A 55 -11.28 7.99 20.91
CA GLU A 55 -10.47 6.78 20.67
C GLU A 55 -10.61 6.28 19.22
N CYS A 56 -11.83 6.31 18.65
CA CYS A 56 -12.06 5.98 17.23
C CYS A 56 -11.21 6.87 16.32
N ARG A 57 -11.18 8.16 16.62
CA ARG A 57 -10.41 9.15 15.88
C ARG A 57 -8.91 8.93 16.03
N ALA A 58 -8.43 8.70 17.26
CA ALA A 58 -7.03 8.38 17.51
C ALA A 58 -6.58 7.14 16.71
N ALA A 59 -7.40 6.09 16.69
CA ALA A 59 -7.13 4.89 15.91
C ALA A 59 -7.00 5.20 14.41
N ALA A 60 -7.90 6.01 13.86
CA ALA A 60 -7.86 6.41 12.45
C ALA A 60 -6.62 7.26 12.10
N LEU A 61 -6.23 8.21 12.96
CA LEU A 61 -5.02 9.02 12.77
C LEU A 61 -3.74 8.18 12.85
N TRP A 62 -3.67 7.22 13.77
CA TRP A 62 -2.53 6.29 13.84
C TRP A 62 -2.45 5.38 12.61
N ARG A 63 -3.60 4.92 12.09
CA ARG A 63 -3.65 4.17 10.82
C ARG A 63 -3.19 5.01 9.64
N ASP A 64 -3.63 6.26 9.51
CA ASP A 64 -3.20 7.12 8.42
C ASP A 64 -1.69 7.45 8.51
N HIS A 65 -1.18 7.72 9.73
CA HIS A 65 0.25 7.90 9.94
C HIS A 65 1.05 6.65 9.55
N ALA A 66 0.57 5.47 9.96
CA ALA A 66 1.18 4.20 9.57
C ALA A 66 1.13 3.95 8.06
N ARG A 67 0.02 4.28 7.38
CA ARG A 67 -0.13 4.16 5.93
C ARG A 67 0.90 5.01 5.18
N ARG A 68 1.19 6.22 5.66
CA ARG A 68 2.13 7.15 5.01
C ARG A 68 3.59 6.86 5.32
N THR A 69 3.90 6.28 6.48
CA THR A 69 5.28 6.14 6.98
C THR A 69 5.77 4.70 7.11
N GLY A 70 4.87 3.72 7.17
CA GLY A 70 5.21 2.33 7.48
C GLY A 70 5.71 2.10 8.90
N ALA A 71 5.60 3.09 9.79
CA ALA A 71 6.15 3.00 11.13
C ALA A 71 5.43 1.94 11.98
N ALA A 72 6.14 0.87 12.34
CA ALA A 72 5.62 -0.22 13.16
C ALA A 72 5.02 0.26 14.50
N ASP A 73 5.63 1.27 15.13
CA ASP A 73 5.12 1.82 16.40
C ASP A 73 3.78 2.54 16.22
N SER A 74 3.49 3.06 15.01
CA SER A 74 2.19 3.69 14.69
C SER A 74 1.12 2.63 14.45
N LEU A 75 1.45 1.53 13.77
CA LEU A 75 0.57 0.37 13.65
C LEU A 75 0.23 -0.20 15.02
N ALA A 76 1.23 -0.39 15.88
CA ALA A 76 1.02 -0.90 17.23
C ALA A 76 0.13 0.04 18.07
N ARG A 77 0.21 1.37 17.86
CA ARG A 77 -0.68 2.33 18.51
C ARG A 77 -2.10 2.25 17.97
N ALA A 78 -2.28 2.14 16.66
CA ALA A 78 -3.59 1.93 16.05
C ALA A 78 -4.26 0.65 16.58
N ASP A 79 -3.51 -0.44 16.70
CA ASP A 79 -3.99 -1.71 17.26
C ASP A 79 -4.40 -1.57 18.72
N ARG A 80 -3.59 -0.88 19.54
CA ARG A 80 -3.95 -0.62 20.95
C ARG A 80 -5.23 0.20 21.07
N CYS A 81 -5.43 1.20 20.21
CA CYS A 81 -6.66 1.97 20.18
C CYS A 81 -7.85 1.09 19.77
N ALA A 82 -7.70 0.26 18.74
CA ALA A 82 -8.74 -0.67 18.32
C ALA A 82 -9.11 -1.70 19.42
N ASP A 83 -8.12 -2.25 20.12
CA ASP A 83 -8.34 -3.14 21.26
C ASP A 83 -9.06 -2.41 22.42
N SER A 84 -8.75 -1.13 22.65
CA SER A 84 -9.46 -0.29 23.61
C SER A 84 -10.93 -0.10 23.23
N LEU A 85 -11.20 0.19 21.96
CA LEU A 85 -12.57 0.30 21.44
C LEU A 85 -13.36 -1.00 21.65
N VAL A 86 -12.77 -2.15 21.34
CA VAL A 86 -13.44 -3.44 21.53
C VAL A 86 -13.78 -3.69 23.00
N ARG A 87 -12.88 -3.36 23.94
CA ARG A 87 -13.15 -3.55 25.38
C ARG A 87 -14.21 -2.61 25.94
N THR A 88 -14.32 -1.41 25.39
CA THR A 88 -15.17 -0.34 25.92
C THR A 88 -16.49 -0.19 25.18
N ALA A 89 -16.66 -0.85 24.03
CA ALA A 89 -17.85 -0.75 23.20
C ALA A 89 -19.11 -1.22 23.95
N VAL A 90 -20.16 -0.42 23.89
CA VAL A 90 -21.47 -0.73 24.46
C VAL A 90 -22.54 -0.72 23.38
N GLY A 91 -23.26 -1.84 23.27
CA GLY A 91 -24.34 -2.04 22.31
C GLY A 91 -23.85 -2.32 20.88
N ASP A 92 -24.75 -2.84 20.05
CA ASP A 92 -24.43 -3.39 18.73
C ASP A 92 -23.73 -2.39 17.80
N GLU A 93 -24.08 -1.11 17.89
CA GLU A 93 -23.49 -0.06 17.05
C GLU A 93 -22.02 0.21 17.37
N GLN A 94 -21.67 0.34 18.65
CA GLN A 94 -20.28 0.55 19.06
C GLN A 94 -19.44 -0.70 18.82
N ILE A 95 -20.03 -1.88 19.02
CA ILE A 95 -19.39 -3.16 18.70
C ILE A 95 -19.04 -3.21 17.21
N ALA A 96 -19.96 -2.82 16.32
CA ALA A 96 -19.70 -2.74 14.89
C ALA A 96 -18.61 -1.73 14.54
N VAL A 97 -18.62 -0.53 15.14
CA VAL A 97 -17.58 0.48 14.91
C VAL A 97 -16.21 0.01 15.40
N ALA A 98 -16.14 -0.64 16.56
CA ALA A 98 -14.89 -1.20 17.11
C ALA A 98 -14.34 -2.32 16.21
N ALA A 99 -15.21 -3.20 15.71
CA ALA A 99 -14.84 -4.26 14.79
C ALA A 99 -14.32 -3.71 13.44
N VAL A 100 -14.99 -2.70 12.89
CA VAL A 100 -14.52 -1.97 11.69
C VAL A 100 -13.12 -1.38 11.93
N SER A 101 -12.90 -0.70 13.06
CA SER A 101 -11.60 -0.11 13.39
C SER A 101 -10.49 -1.17 13.51
N ARG A 102 -10.77 -2.30 14.16
CA ARG A 102 -9.85 -3.44 14.30
C ARG A 102 -9.55 -4.10 12.95
N ALA A 103 -10.58 -4.34 12.15
CA ALA A 103 -10.44 -4.94 10.83
C ALA A 103 -9.65 -4.05 9.86
N GLN A 104 -9.85 -2.73 9.89
CA GLN A 104 -9.03 -1.77 9.14
C GLN A 104 -7.55 -1.78 9.56
N GLY A 105 -7.26 -1.93 10.86
CA GLY A 105 -5.90 -2.07 11.36
C GLY A 105 -5.22 -3.34 10.84
N LEU A 106 -5.90 -4.48 10.93
CA LEU A 106 -5.42 -5.76 10.41
C LEU A 106 -5.22 -5.73 8.88
N MET A 107 -6.17 -5.16 8.15
CA MET A 107 -6.06 -4.97 6.70
C MET A 107 -4.86 -4.08 6.32
N LEU A 108 -4.63 -2.99 7.05
CA LEU A 108 -3.47 -2.13 6.82
C LEU A 108 -2.14 -2.86 7.10
N ARG A 109 -2.09 -3.73 8.12
CA ARG A 109 -0.90 -4.56 8.38
C ARG A 109 -0.60 -5.49 7.21
N PHE A 110 -1.63 -6.12 6.65
CA PHE A 110 -1.49 -6.90 5.42
C PHE A 110 -0.98 -6.03 4.25
N ASP A 111 -1.62 -4.89 4.00
CA ASP A 111 -1.26 -4.01 2.87
C ASP A 111 0.19 -3.48 2.98
N LEU A 112 0.73 -3.33 4.19
CA LEU A 112 2.09 -2.82 4.42
C LEU A 112 3.15 -3.91 4.50
N CYS A 113 2.85 -5.03 5.15
CA CYS A 113 3.84 -6.04 5.56
C CYS A 113 3.58 -7.44 4.97
N GLY A 114 2.45 -7.66 4.30
CA GLY A 114 2.01 -8.98 3.88
C GLY A 114 1.43 -9.79 5.06
N ASP A 115 1.59 -11.11 5.00
CA ASP A 115 1.02 -12.08 5.94
C ASP A 115 -0.52 -12.17 5.87
N PRO A 116 -1.06 -13.09 5.03
CA PRO A 116 -2.49 -13.30 4.86
C PRO A 116 -3.26 -13.63 6.16
N VAL A 117 -2.59 -14.07 7.23
CA VAL A 117 -3.23 -14.31 8.54
C VAL A 117 -3.93 -13.05 9.05
N HIS A 118 -3.40 -11.86 8.72
CA HIS A 118 -4.05 -10.61 9.09
C HIS A 118 -5.41 -10.43 8.41
N LEU A 119 -5.56 -10.85 7.15
CA LEU A 119 -6.85 -10.80 6.44
C LEU A 119 -7.86 -11.80 7.02
N ASP A 120 -7.41 -13.01 7.35
CA ASP A 120 -8.30 -14.02 7.96
C ASP A 120 -8.80 -13.55 9.34
N ARG A 121 -7.94 -12.95 10.16
CA ARG A 121 -8.33 -12.34 11.44
C ARG A 121 -9.27 -11.13 11.25
N ALA A 122 -9.05 -10.33 10.21
CA ALA A 122 -9.93 -9.20 9.90
C ALA A 122 -11.33 -9.68 9.53
N LEU A 123 -11.41 -10.72 8.69
CA LEU A 123 -12.68 -11.33 8.28
C LEU A 123 -13.41 -11.97 9.48
N GLN A 124 -12.70 -12.71 10.32
CA GLN A 124 -13.26 -13.26 11.56
C GLN A 124 -13.82 -12.15 12.47
N THR A 125 -13.11 -11.03 12.59
CA THR A 125 -13.56 -9.87 13.38
C THR A 125 -14.88 -9.31 12.86
N VAL A 126 -15.02 -9.16 11.55
CA VAL A 126 -16.24 -8.62 10.92
C VAL A 126 -17.40 -9.62 11.00
N ASN A 127 -17.15 -10.90 10.76
CA ASN A 127 -18.18 -11.94 10.77
C ASN A 127 -18.72 -12.27 12.17
N ALA A 128 -17.98 -11.92 13.23
CA ALA A 128 -18.43 -12.09 14.61
C ALA A 128 -19.46 -11.03 15.05
N VAL A 129 -19.70 -10.00 14.25
CA VAL A 129 -20.60 -8.89 14.58
C VAL A 129 -21.99 -9.10 13.99
N ALA A 130 -23.02 -8.97 14.83
CA ALA A 130 -24.40 -8.97 14.36
C ALA A 130 -24.68 -7.70 13.52
N PRO A 131 -25.49 -7.79 12.44
CA PRO A 131 -25.79 -6.63 11.61
C PRO A 131 -26.40 -5.48 12.42
N PRO A 132 -25.76 -4.30 12.45
CA PRO A 132 -26.26 -3.18 13.23
C PRO A 132 -27.52 -2.57 12.58
N ARG A 133 -28.42 -2.03 13.41
CA ARG A 133 -29.69 -1.45 12.93
C ARG A 133 -29.51 -0.11 12.21
N LYS A 134 -28.50 0.68 12.58
CA LYS A 134 -28.22 1.98 11.96
C LYS A 134 -27.47 1.78 10.64
N THR A 135 -27.89 2.54 9.63
CA THR A 135 -27.35 2.49 8.27
C THR A 135 -25.84 2.74 8.23
N ARG A 136 -25.33 3.75 8.95
CA ARG A 136 -23.90 4.13 8.86
C ARG A 136 -22.94 3.04 9.37
N PRO A 137 -23.11 2.48 10.59
CA PRO A 137 -22.31 1.32 11.01
C PRO A 137 -22.47 0.09 10.11
N ALA A 138 -23.68 -0.16 9.58
CA ALA A 138 -23.92 -1.27 8.66
C ALA A 138 -23.16 -1.10 7.34
N ALA A 139 -23.19 0.11 6.76
CA ALA A 139 -22.47 0.46 5.54
C ALA A 139 -20.96 0.33 5.74
N ALA A 140 -20.42 0.83 6.87
CA ALA A 140 -18.99 0.71 7.18
C ALA A 140 -18.54 -0.75 7.34
N LEU A 141 -19.37 -1.59 7.98
CA LEU A 141 -19.10 -3.01 8.13
C LEU A 141 -19.11 -3.73 6.76
N SER A 142 -20.08 -3.41 5.91
CA SER A 142 -20.18 -3.93 4.54
C SER A 142 -18.98 -3.51 3.68
N ALA A 143 -18.58 -2.23 3.74
CA ALA A 143 -17.42 -1.70 3.03
C ALA A 143 -16.12 -2.40 3.43
N VAL A 144 -15.87 -2.56 4.73
CA VAL A 144 -14.66 -3.27 5.21
C VAL A 144 -14.71 -4.75 4.86
N HIS A 145 -15.86 -5.41 4.96
CA HIS A 145 -16.02 -6.80 4.51
C HIS A 145 -15.64 -6.95 3.03
N ALA A 146 -16.21 -6.11 2.15
CA ALA A 146 -15.91 -6.14 0.72
C ALA A 146 -14.43 -5.91 0.41
N ARG A 147 -13.80 -4.95 1.09
CA ARG A 147 -12.36 -4.63 0.92
C ARG A 147 -11.44 -5.77 1.38
N ILE A 148 -11.79 -6.49 2.45
CA ILE A 148 -11.06 -7.68 2.90
C ILE A 148 -11.24 -8.82 1.89
N SER A 149 -12.47 -9.06 1.44
CA SER A 149 -12.77 -10.10 0.45
C SER A 149 -12.03 -9.88 -0.87
N ALA A 150 -11.94 -8.63 -1.34
CA ALA A 150 -11.16 -8.29 -2.53
C ALA A 150 -9.67 -8.61 -2.38
N ARG A 151 -9.06 -8.31 -1.23
CA ARG A 151 -7.65 -8.68 -0.98
C ARG A 151 -7.45 -10.19 -0.97
N ARG A 152 -8.38 -10.95 -0.36
CA ARG A 152 -8.34 -12.43 -0.37
C ARG A 152 -8.53 -13.01 -1.78
N ALA A 153 -9.43 -12.44 -2.58
CA ALA A 153 -9.63 -12.83 -3.97
C ALA A 153 -8.39 -12.57 -4.84
N ARG A 154 -7.70 -11.44 -4.63
CA ARG A 154 -6.42 -11.15 -5.30
C ARG A 154 -5.34 -12.18 -4.97
N LEU A 155 -5.30 -12.66 -3.72
CA LEU A 155 -4.35 -13.69 -3.30
C LEU A 155 -4.63 -15.07 -3.91
N SER A 156 -5.90 -15.43 -4.11
CA SER A 156 -6.23 -16.70 -4.77
C SER A 156 -5.92 -16.67 -6.26
N GLY A 157 -6.02 -15.48 -6.90
CA GLY A 157 -5.83 -15.33 -8.35
C GLY A 157 -6.96 -15.94 -9.18
N GLU A 158 -8.00 -16.46 -8.53
CA GLU A 158 -9.13 -17.13 -9.18
C GLU A 158 -10.10 -16.09 -9.77
N PRO A 159 -10.42 -16.13 -11.08
CA PRO A 159 -11.31 -15.16 -11.71
C PRO A 159 -12.70 -15.06 -11.06
N GLU A 160 -13.26 -16.20 -10.64
CA GLU A 160 -14.56 -16.24 -9.96
C GLU A 160 -14.53 -15.50 -8.63
N ALA A 161 -13.46 -15.67 -7.84
CA ALA A 161 -13.30 -14.98 -6.57
C ALA A 161 -13.20 -13.45 -6.75
N LEU A 162 -12.56 -12.99 -7.83
CA LEU A 162 -12.48 -11.57 -8.17
C LEU A 162 -13.86 -10.98 -8.52
N LEU A 163 -14.70 -11.74 -9.25
CA LEU A 163 -16.06 -11.33 -9.58
C LEU A 163 -16.96 -11.28 -8.34
N ASP A 164 -16.88 -12.28 -7.46
CA ASP A 164 -17.62 -12.29 -6.19
C ASP A 164 -17.22 -11.10 -5.31
N ALA A 165 -15.92 -10.79 -5.23
CA ALA A 165 -15.43 -9.63 -4.50
C ALA A 165 -15.91 -8.30 -5.11
N ALA A 166 -15.94 -8.19 -6.44
CA ALA A 166 -16.47 -7.01 -7.13
C ALA A 166 -17.96 -6.81 -6.83
N ALA A 167 -18.75 -7.88 -6.84
CA ALA A 167 -20.17 -7.83 -6.47
C ALA A 167 -20.36 -7.38 -5.01
N LEU A 168 -19.52 -7.84 -4.08
CA LEU A 168 -19.55 -7.38 -2.69
C LEU A 168 -19.22 -5.88 -2.57
N MET A 169 -18.25 -5.39 -3.35
CA MET A 169 -17.91 -3.96 -3.39
C MET A 169 -19.07 -3.12 -3.93
N ASP A 170 -19.74 -3.59 -4.98
CA ASP A 170 -20.93 -2.94 -5.51
C ASP A 170 -22.06 -2.87 -4.49
N VAL A 171 -22.37 -3.97 -3.81
CA VAL A 171 -23.35 -3.99 -2.73
C VAL A 171 -22.99 -2.98 -1.63
N ALA A 172 -21.72 -2.94 -1.22
CA ALA A 172 -21.25 -2.00 -0.20
C ALA A 172 -21.41 -0.53 -0.66
N ARG A 173 -21.09 -0.20 -1.92
CA ARG A 173 -21.27 1.15 -2.48
C ARG A 173 -22.73 1.59 -2.44
N HIS A 174 -23.66 0.69 -2.76
CA HIS A 174 -25.11 0.98 -2.74
C HIS A 174 -25.70 1.03 -1.32
N ALA A 175 -25.08 0.37 -0.34
CA ALA A 175 -25.52 0.36 1.06
C ALA A 175 -25.29 1.68 1.82
N GLY A 176 -24.85 2.74 1.14
CA GLY A 176 -24.56 4.05 1.74
C GLY A 176 -23.07 4.32 2.00
N ALA A 177 -22.18 3.45 1.51
CA ALA A 177 -20.72 3.70 1.49
C ALA A 177 -20.27 4.42 0.20
N THR A 178 -21.17 5.10 -0.51
CA THR A 178 -20.85 5.80 -1.77
C THR A 178 -19.84 6.94 -1.59
N GLU A 179 -19.83 7.55 -0.40
CA GLU A 179 -18.86 8.59 -0.03
C GLU A 179 -17.52 8.00 0.47
N ASP A 180 -17.42 6.68 0.63
CA ASP A 180 -16.18 6.00 1.02
C ASP A 180 -15.21 5.97 -0.18
N VAL A 181 -14.35 6.99 -0.21
CA VAL A 181 -13.33 7.17 -1.25
C VAL A 181 -12.37 5.99 -1.32
N ASP A 182 -12.03 5.40 -0.18
CA ASP A 182 -11.17 4.22 -0.12
C ASP A 182 -11.85 3.00 -0.76
N LEU A 183 -13.14 2.78 -0.51
CA LEU A 183 -13.91 1.71 -1.14
C LEU A 183 -13.97 1.90 -2.66
N ARG A 184 -14.22 3.13 -3.13
CA ARG A 184 -14.25 3.45 -4.56
C ARG A 184 -12.90 3.21 -5.24
N MET A 185 -11.82 3.61 -4.58
CA MET A 185 -10.46 3.39 -5.08
C MET A 185 -10.12 1.89 -5.13
N ASP A 186 -10.42 1.14 -4.07
CA ASP A 186 -10.19 -0.31 -4.02
C ASP A 186 -11.04 -1.06 -5.08
N ALA A 187 -12.29 -0.62 -5.32
CA ALA A 187 -13.15 -1.21 -6.35
C ALA A 187 -12.62 -0.95 -7.77
N ALA A 188 -12.19 0.27 -8.06
CA ALA A 188 -11.61 0.59 -9.36
C ALA A 188 -10.28 -0.14 -9.58
N MET A 189 -9.46 -0.29 -8.53
CA MET A 189 -8.23 -1.10 -8.59
C MET A 189 -8.53 -2.58 -8.83
N LEU A 190 -9.54 -3.15 -8.18
CA LEU A 190 -9.96 -4.54 -8.41
C LEU A 190 -10.42 -4.76 -9.86
N ALA A 191 -11.23 -3.84 -10.40
CA ALA A 191 -11.67 -3.88 -11.79
C ALA A 191 -10.49 -3.75 -12.77
N LEU A 192 -9.53 -2.86 -12.48
CA LEU A 192 -8.32 -2.70 -13.27
C LEU A 192 -7.51 -4.00 -13.31
N GLU A 193 -7.22 -4.60 -12.16
CA GLU A 193 -6.46 -5.83 -12.06
C GLU A 193 -7.16 -7.00 -12.76
N ALA A 194 -8.46 -7.18 -12.53
CA ALA A 194 -9.25 -8.20 -13.21
C ALA A 194 -9.24 -7.99 -14.73
N GLY A 195 -9.35 -6.75 -15.20
CA GLY A 195 -9.28 -6.39 -16.61
C GLY A 195 -7.92 -6.70 -17.24
N VAL A 196 -6.81 -6.46 -16.52
CA VAL A 196 -5.46 -6.81 -17.00
C VAL A 196 -5.28 -8.32 -17.06
N LEU A 197 -5.65 -9.05 -15.99
CA LEU A 197 -5.51 -10.50 -15.90
C LEU A 197 -6.33 -11.22 -16.98
N GLN A 198 -7.56 -10.80 -17.20
CA GLN A 198 -8.48 -11.42 -18.15
C GLN A 198 -8.35 -10.83 -19.57
N ARG A 199 -7.55 -9.77 -19.75
CA ARG A 199 -7.48 -8.96 -20.96
C ARG A 199 -8.86 -8.45 -21.42
N ASP A 200 -9.71 -8.09 -20.46
CA ASP A 200 -11.06 -7.59 -20.71
C ASP A 200 -11.07 -6.05 -20.78
N VAL A 201 -11.23 -5.54 -21.99
CA VAL A 201 -11.29 -4.09 -22.28
C VAL A 201 -12.46 -3.41 -21.56
N ARG A 202 -13.57 -4.11 -21.31
CA ARG A 202 -14.74 -3.52 -20.64
C ARG A 202 -14.46 -3.23 -19.16
N LEU A 203 -13.76 -4.13 -18.48
CA LEU A 203 -13.33 -3.93 -17.10
C LEU A 203 -12.30 -2.81 -17.00
N LEU A 204 -11.38 -2.72 -17.96
CA LEU A 204 -10.39 -1.63 -18.03
C LEU A 204 -11.06 -0.26 -18.29
N ASP A 205 -12.04 -0.19 -19.19
CA ASP A 205 -12.83 1.02 -19.43
C ASP A 205 -13.64 1.44 -18.19
N GLN A 206 -14.29 0.48 -17.53
CA GLN A 206 -15.01 0.73 -16.28
C GLN A 206 -14.10 1.28 -15.19
N ALA A 207 -12.93 0.66 -14.98
CA ALA A 207 -11.94 1.14 -14.03
C ALA A 207 -11.47 2.56 -14.37
N GLY A 208 -11.24 2.87 -15.64
CA GLY A 208 -10.88 4.20 -16.11
C GLY A 208 -11.94 5.25 -15.80
N ARG A 209 -13.23 4.94 -16.04
CA ARG A 209 -14.35 5.82 -15.71
C ARG A 209 -14.48 6.04 -14.19
N ASP A 210 -14.42 4.98 -13.40
CA ASP A 210 -14.53 5.07 -11.94
C ASP A 210 -13.39 5.89 -11.33
N LEU A 211 -12.15 5.71 -11.82
CA LEU A 211 -11.00 6.50 -11.38
C LEU A 211 -11.10 7.96 -11.84
N GLY A 212 -11.58 8.22 -13.05
CA GLY A 212 -11.83 9.57 -13.55
C GLY A 212 -12.84 10.32 -12.68
N GLU A 213 -13.97 9.69 -12.36
CA GLU A 213 -14.97 10.23 -11.44
C GLU A 213 -14.40 10.46 -10.04
N LEU A 214 -13.51 9.57 -9.57
CA LEU A 214 -12.86 9.71 -8.27
C LEU A 214 -11.90 10.92 -8.26
N VAL A 215 -11.11 11.11 -9.31
CA VAL A 215 -10.24 12.27 -9.47
C VAL A 215 -11.06 13.55 -9.45
N GLU A 216 -12.13 13.64 -10.24
CA GLU A 216 -12.98 14.85 -10.28
C GLU A 216 -13.68 15.13 -8.94
N ALA A 217 -14.12 14.08 -8.22
CA ALA A 217 -14.72 14.24 -6.90
C ALA A 217 -13.71 14.62 -5.81
N THR A 218 -12.41 14.37 -6.03
CA THR A 218 -11.36 14.59 -5.03
C THR A 218 -10.63 15.91 -5.28
N SER A 219 -11.05 16.94 -4.54
CA SER A 219 -10.43 18.28 -4.62
C SER A 219 -8.96 18.25 -4.19
N PRO A 220 -8.03 18.82 -4.98
CA PRO A 220 -6.62 18.92 -4.60
C PRO A 220 -6.40 19.76 -3.33
N ASP A 221 -7.31 20.69 -3.03
CA ASP A 221 -7.22 21.57 -1.85
C ASP A 221 -7.69 20.88 -0.56
N HIS A 222 -8.33 19.71 -0.67
CA HIS A 222 -8.89 18.98 0.47
C HIS A 222 -8.29 17.59 0.64
N ARG A 223 -7.94 16.92 -0.47
CA ARG A 223 -7.49 15.52 -0.51
C ARG A 223 -6.40 15.29 -1.58
N PRO A 224 -5.26 15.98 -1.48
CA PRO A 224 -4.20 15.92 -2.50
C PRO A 224 -3.60 14.52 -2.65
N LEU A 225 -3.43 13.76 -1.56
CA LEU A 225 -2.81 12.44 -1.61
C LEU A 225 -3.73 11.42 -2.27
N THR A 226 -5.00 11.44 -1.90
CA THR A 226 -6.00 10.55 -2.47
C THR A 226 -6.21 10.82 -3.95
N ARG A 227 -6.23 12.11 -4.34
CA ARG A 227 -6.24 12.51 -5.76
C ARG A 227 -5.00 12.00 -6.50
N ALA A 228 -3.81 12.19 -5.92
CA ALA A 228 -2.56 11.73 -6.52
C ALA A 228 -2.54 10.20 -6.71
N ARG A 229 -3.01 9.42 -5.73
CA ARG A 229 -3.14 7.95 -5.85
C ARG A 229 -4.10 7.55 -6.98
N ALA A 230 -5.26 8.21 -7.06
CA ALA A 230 -6.22 7.97 -8.13
C ALA A 230 -5.64 8.32 -9.51
N LEU A 231 -4.92 9.44 -9.64
CA LEU A 231 -4.22 9.83 -10.87
C LEU A 231 -3.12 8.82 -11.27
N ALA A 232 -2.35 8.31 -10.30
CA ALA A 232 -1.34 7.29 -10.55
C ALA A 232 -1.99 6.00 -11.07
N LEU A 233 -3.13 5.58 -10.48
CA LEU A 233 -3.91 4.44 -10.97
C LEU A 233 -4.49 4.70 -12.37
N CYS A 234 -4.97 5.91 -12.68
CA CYS A 234 -5.38 6.28 -14.03
C CYS A 234 -4.25 6.11 -15.04
N GLY A 235 -3.05 6.61 -14.71
CA GLY A 235 -1.88 6.50 -15.58
C GLY A 235 -1.46 5.05 -15.82
N ALA A 236 -1.41 4.26 -14.74
CA ALA A 236 -1.12 2.82 -14.82
C ALA A 236 -2.19 2.07 -15.63
N GLY A 237 -3.47 2.37 -15.41
CA GLY A 237 -4.58 1.74 -16.13
C GLY A 237 -4.61 2.09 -17.61
N LEU A 238 -4.36 3.35 -17.97
CA LEU A 238 -4.24 3.78 -19.36
C LEU A 238 -3.06 3.09 -20.05
N ALA A 239 -1.91 2.99 -19.39
CA ALA A 239 -0.75 2.29 -19.93
C ALA A 239 -1.04 0.79 -20.13
N ALA A 240 -1.75 0.16 -19.20
CA ALA A 240 -2.14 -1.25 -19.31
C ALA A 240 -3.15 -1.48 -20.46
N LEU A 241 -4.19 -0.66 -20.54
CA LEU A 241 -5.16 -0.69 -21.63
C LEU A 241 -4.51 -0.47 -23.00
N ALA A 242 -3.63 0.52 -23.09
CA ALA A 242 -2.87 0.81 -24.30
C ALA A 242 -1.95 -0.36 -24.69
N SER A 243 -1.32 -1.03 -23.72
CA SER A 243 -0.51 -2.22 -23.96
C SER A 243 -1.34 -3.38 -24.50
N VAL A 244 -2.55 -3.61 -23.98
CA VAL A 244 -3.46 -4.66 -24.48
C VAL A 244 -3.96 -4.33 -25.89
N ALA A 245 -4.19 -3.05 -26.19
CA ALA A 245 -4.64 -2.57 -27.49
C ALA A 245 -3.52 -2.38 -28.52
N GLY A 246 -2.25 -2.48 -28.14
CA GLY A 246 -1.09 -2.22 -29.01
C GLY A 246 -0.92 -0.74 -29.40
N HIS A 247 -1.41 0.20 -28.59
CA HIS A 247 -1.41 1.63 -28.90
C HIS A 247 -0.26 2.38 -28.21
N ALA A 248 0.89 2.47 -28.87
CA ALA A 248 2.11 3.05 -28.29
C ALA A 248 1.94 4.50 -27.78
N GLU A 249 1.25 5.38 -28.51
CA GLU A 249 1.06 6.77 -28.07
C GLU A 249 0.23 6.88 -26.78
N ALA A 250 -0.84 6.08 -26.65
CA ALA A 250 -1.65 6.03 -25.44
C ALA A 250 -0.87 5.45 -24.26
N GLN A 251 0.08 4.54 -24.51
CA GLN A 251 0.98 4.03 -23.48
C GLN A 251 1.90 5.13 -22.95
N VAL A 252 2.46 5.96 -23.84
CA VAL A 252 3.25 7.14 -23.45
C VAL A 252 2.40 8.13 -22.67
N GLN A 253 1.16 8.38 -23.10
CA GLN A 253 0.24 9.26 -22.38
C GLN A 253 -0.07 8.76 -20.97
N GLY A 254 -0.31 7.45 -20.81
CA GLY A 254 -0.47 6.81 -19.50
C GLY A 254 0.76 7.02 -18.61
N ARG A 255 1.96 6.93 -19.20
CA ARG A 255 3.19 7.19 -18.47
C ARG A 255 3.33 8.65 -18.04
N ILE A 256 3.04 9.60 -18.91
CA ILE A 256 3.06 11.04 -18.57
C ILE A 256 2.12 11.34 -17.41
N LEU A 257 0.91 10.77 -17.42
CA LEU A 257 -0.06 10.93 -16.34
C LEU A 257 0.45 10.33 -15.02
N PHE A 258 1.07 9.15 -15.08
CA PHE A 258 1.68 8.50 -13.93
C PHE A 258 2.83 9.34 -13.34
N ASP A 259 3.72 9.87 -14.18
CA ASP A 259 4.82 10.73 -13.73
C ASP A 259 4.30 12.06 -13.14
N ALA A 260 3.24 12.64 -13.69
CA ALA A 260 2.59 13.83 -13.10
C ALA A 260 1.93 13.54 -11.74
N ALA A 261 1.46 12.32 -11.51
CA ALA A 261 1.01 11.87 -10.19
C ALA A 261 2.19 11.67 -9.23
N ALA A 262 3.32 11.16 -9.73
CA ALA A 262 4.54 10.94 -8.95
C ALA A 262 5.07 12.22 -8.30
N ASP A 263 5.02 13.34 -9.03
CA ASP A 263 5.50 14.64 -8.58
C ASP A 263 4.69 15.24 -7.42
N GLN A 264 3.51 14.67 -7.11
CA GLN A 264 2.66 15.12 -6.01
C GLN A 264 3.01 14.46 -4.67
N PHE A 265 3.80 13.38 -4.68
CA PHE A 265 4.26 12.73 -3.45
C PHE A 265 5.60 13.29 -3.03
N THR A 266 5.75 13.59 -1.74
CA THR A 266 7.03 14.04 -1.16
C THR A 266 7.42 13.18 0.04
N PRO A 267 8.73 13.00 0.32
CA PRO A 267 9.21 12.19 1.45
C PRO A 267 8.74 12.65 2.84
N ASP A 268 8.45 13.94 3.00
CA ASP A 268 7.98 14.55 4.26
C ASP A 268 6.46 14.45 4.46
N HIS A 269 5.72 14.20 3.38
CA HIS A 269 4.25 14.22 3.41
C HIS A 269 3.64 12.83 3.26
N SER A 270 4.16 12.02 2.36
CA SER A 270 3.81 10.60 2.23
C SER A 270 5.02 9.76 1.78
N PRO A 271 5.97 9.47 2.70
CA PRO A 271 7.20 8.76 2.36
C PRO A 271 6.99 7.38 1.72
N LEU A 272 5.94 6.63 2.12
CA LEU A 272 5.64 5.34 1.50
C LEU A 272 5.07 5.45 0.09
N ASP A 273 4.16 6.38 -0.18
CA ASP A 273 3.66 6.58 -1.55
C ASP A 273 4.81 7.04 -2.45
N TRP A 274 5.66 7.96 -1.96
CA TRP A 274 6.86 8.39 -2.67
C TRP A 274 7.78 7.21 -2.98
N ALA A 275 8.14 6.39 -1.98
CA ALA A 275 9.01 5.24 -2.16
C ALA A 275 8.41 4.21 -3.13
N ALA A 276 7.10 3.95 -3.04
CA ALA A 276 6.39 3.03 -3.92
C ALA A 276 6.46 3.49 -5.38
N ILE A 277 6.15 4.76 -5.63
CA ILE A 277 6.19 5.33 -6.98
C ILE A 277 7.62 5.34 -7.54
N GLN A 278 8.63 5.76 -6.78
CA GLN A 278 10.01 5.74 -7.28
C GLN A 278 10.48 4.31 -7.59
N THR A 279 10.06 3.32 -6.79
CA THR A 279 10.38 1.90 -7.02
C THR A 279 9.70 1.36 -8.28
N LEU A 280 8.48 1.82 -8.59
CA LEU A 280 7.79 1.47 -9.84
C LEU A 280 8.47 2.10 -11.06
N ARG A 281 8.85 3.39 -10.98
CA ARG A 281 9.55 4.10 -12.07
C ARG A 281 10.95 3.55 -12.36
N ALA A 282 11.59 2.90 -11.39
CA ALA A 282 12.95 2.40 -11.51
C ALA A 282 13.13 1.29 -12.56
N GLY A 283 12.03 0.75 -13.11
CA GLY A 283 12.07 -0.21 -14.21
C GLY A 283 12.59 0.36 -15.55
N ASP A 284 12.62 1.68 -15.73
CA ASP A 284 12.91 2.32 -17.03
C ASP A 284 14.35 2.81 -17.20
N ASP A 285 15.30 2.29 -16.42
CA ASP A 285 16.75 2.57 -16.46
C ASP A 285 17.19 4.04 -16.30
N ALA A 286 16.27 5.01 -16.26
CA ALA A 286 16.56 6.45 -16.19
C ALA A 286 16.66 7.00 -14.76
N LEU A 287 16.28 6.21 -13.75
CA LEU A 287 16.22 6.71 -12.37
C LEU A 287 17.60 6.77 -11.69
N PRO A 288 17.97 7.90 -11.06
CA PRO A 288 19.23 8.01 -10.35
C PRO A 288 19.30 7.02 -9.17
N MET A 289 20.46 6.38 -8.99
CA MET A 289 20.70 5.44 -7.88
C MET A 289 20.38 6.03 -6.50
N MET A 290 20.66 7.33 -6.32
CA MET A 290 20.41 8.03 -5.06
C MET A 290 18.93 8.01 -4.65
N VAL A 291 18.01 8.00 -5.62
CA VAL A 291 16.56 7.93 -5.34
C VAL A 291 16.19 6.56 -4.77
N LEU A 292 16.76 5.48 -5.32
CA LEU A 292 16.56 4.12 -4.79
C LEU A 292 17.18 3.95 -3.40
N VAL A 293 18.34 4.56 -3.15
CA VAL A 293 18.97 4.60 -1.81
C VAL A 293 18.04 5.30 -0.81
N GLN A 294 17.45 6.44 -1.19
CA GLN A 294 16.52 7.16 -0.34
C GLN A 294 15.24 6.35 -0.10
N ALA A 295 14.68 5.68 -1.12
CA ALA A 295 13.48 4.85 -1.00
C ALA A 295 13.71 3.66 -0.04
N GLU A 296 14.85 2.97 -0.13
CA GLU A 296 15.20 1.92 0.84
C GLU A 296 15.40 2.50 2.24
N THR A 297 16.06 3.66 2.37
CA THR A 297 16.30 4.30 3.67
C THR A 297 14.98 4.64 4.39
N LEU A 298 14.00 5.18 3.66
CA LEU A 298 12.68 5.52 4.21
C LEU A 298 11.87 4.30 4.67
N THR A 299 12.20 3.11 4.16
CA THR A 299 11.43 1.87 4.40
C THR A 299 12.21 0.84 5.23
N GLN A 300 13.43 1.17 5.64
CA GLN A 300 14.38 0.25 6.25
C GLN A 300 13.88 -0.31 7.60
N GLY A 301 14.05 -1.63 7.78
CA GLY A 301 13.89 -2.29 9.09
C GLY A 301 12.44 -2.45 9.56
N GLN A 302 11.46 -2.16 8.71
CA GLN A 302 10.03 -2.24 9.04
C GLN A 302 9.34 -3.50 8.47
N GLY A 303 10.05 -4.34 7.70
CA GLY A 303 9.47 -5.53 7.05
C GLY A 303 8.38 -5.18 6.03
N LEU A 304 8.51 -4.04 5.35
CA LEU A 304 7.52 -3.51 4.43
C LEU A 304 7.66 -4.11 3.04
N ILE A 305 6.53 -4.35 2.36
CA ILE A 305 6.49 -4.78 0.95
C ILE A 305 7.27 -3.80 0.06
N VAL A 306 6.99 -2.50 0.19
CA VAL A 306 7.68 -1.46 -0.58
C VAL A 306 9.17 -1.41 -0.26
N GLY A 307 9.57 -1.70 0.98
CA GLY A 307 10.98 -1.74 1.37
C GLY A 307 11.74 -2.90 0.73
N ALA A 308 11.13 -4.08 0.70
CA ALA A 308 11.69 -5.23 -0.02
C ALA A 308 11.82 -4.94 -1.53
N LEU A 309 10.82 -4.30 -2.13
CA LEU A 309 10.86 -3.92 -3.54
C LEU A 309 11.94 -2.86 -3.84
N ALA A 310 12.06 -1.82 -3.02
CA ALA A 310 13.08 -0.78 -3.18
C ALA A 310 14.50 -1.38 -3.05
N ARG A 311 14.68 -2.27 -2.06
CA ARG A 311 15.92 -3.00 -1.83
C ARG A 311 16.31 -3.88 -3.01
N GLU A 312 15.37 -4.67 -3.54
CA GLU A 312 15.62 -5.51 -4.71
C GLU A 312 16.00 -4.66 -5.91
N ARG A 313 15.25 -3.59 -6.20
CA ARG A 313 15.55 -2.69 -7.33
C ARG A 313 16.92 -2.04 -7.21
N ARG A 314 17.29 -1.54 -6.03
CA ARG A 314 18.63 -0.98 -5.80
C ARG A 314 19.70 -2.04 -6.02
N GLY A 315 19.53 -3.23 -5.44
CA GLY A 315 20.50 -4.32 -5.57
C GLY A 315 20.69 -4.75 -7.02
N ALA A 316 19.61 -4.97 -7.77
CA ALA A 316 19.66 -5.31 -9.19
C ALA A 316 20.42 -4.24 -10.00
N ARG A 317 20.20 -2.96 -9.71
CA ARG A 317 20.91 -1.85 -10.38
C ARG A 317 22.40 -1.81 -10.04
N GLU A 318 22.77 -2.09 -8.79
CA GLU A 318 24.18 -2.19 -8.39
C GLU A 318 24.88 -3.37 -9.09
N VAL A 319 24.20 -4.51 -9.21
CA VAL A 319 24.71 -5.67 -9.94
C VAL A 319 24.90 -5.34 -11.41
N ALA A 320 23.91 -4.73 -12.07
CA ALA A 320 24.00 -4.34 -13.47
C ALA A 320 25.14 -3.35 -13.73
N LEU A 321 25.38 -2.42 -12.80
CA LEU A 321 26.50 -1.48 -12.90
C LEU A 321 27.86 -2.20 -12.76
N ALA A 322 28.00 -3.06 -11.76
CA ALA A 322 29.22 -3.85 -11.57
C ALA A 322 29.49 -4.76 -12.78
N GLU A 323 28.45 -5.38 -13.34
CA GLU A 323 28.54 -6.16 -14.56
C GLU A 323 29.01 -5.33 -15.76
N THR A 324 28.40 -4.17 -15.99
CA THR A 324 28.75 -3.26 -17.09
C THR A 324 30.22 -2.82 -17.01
N LEU A 325 30.75 -2.65 -15.80
CA LEU A 325 32.14 -2.27 -15.55
C LEU A 325 33.11 -3.47 -15.52
N GLY A 326 32.60 -4.71 -15.58
CA GLY A 326 33.41 -5.92 -15.38
C GLY A 326 33.98 -6.05 -13.96
N ASP A 327 33.40 -5.35 -12.97
CA ASP A 327 33.88 -5.28 -11.59
C ASP A 327 33.47 -6.52 -10.77
N ARG A 328 34.23 -7.61 -10.94
CA ARG A 328 34.02 -8.86 -10.18
C ARG A 328 34.23 -8.67 -8.67
N ALA A 329 35.17 -7.82 -8.26
CA ALA A 329 35.42 -7.55 -6.84
C ALA A 329 34.25 -6.77 -6.20
N GLY A 330 33.60 -5.91 -6.98
CA GLY A 330 32.33 -5.27 -6.63
C GLY A 330 31.23 -6.31 -6.37
N LEU A 331 31.04 -7.28 -7.26
CA LEU A 331 30.09 -8.38 -7.08
C LEU A 331 30.38 -9.20 -5.80
N ASP A 332 31.65 -9.51 -5.51
CA ASP A 332 32.05 -10.21 -4.27
C ASP A 332 31.76 -9.38 -3.00
N THR A 333 31.87 -8.06 -3.11
CA THR A 333 31.55 -7.14 -2.01
C THR A 333 30.05 -7.04 -1.78
N LEU A 334 29.26 -7.00 -2.85
CA LEU A 334 27.81 -7.05 -2.78
C LEU A 334 27.33 -8.35 -2.13
N GLU A 335 27.82 -9.51 -2.57
CA GLU A 335 27.47 -10.81 -2.01
C GLU A 335 27.76 -10.89 -0.50
N ARG A 336 28.96 -10.49 -0.06
CA ARG A 336 29.31 -10.49 1.37
C ARG A 336 28.36 -9.64 2.20
N ARG A 337 27.97 -8.47 1.68
CA ARG A 337 27.00 -7.58 2.35
C ARG A 337 25.62 -8.22 2.44
N LEU A 338 25.17 -8.92 1.39
CA LEU A 338 23.90 -9.65 1.39
C LEU A 338 23.90 -10.78 2.43
N HIS A 339 24.91 -11.65 2.41
CA HIS A 339 25.01 -12.74 3.38
C HIS A 339 24.99 -12.24 4.84
N ALA A 340 25.67 -11.13 5.13
CA ALA A 340 25.69 -10.56 6.48
C ALA A 340 24.29 -10.11 6.96
N ARG A 341 23.44 -9.58 6.07
CA ARG A 341 22.12 -9.07 6.45
C ARG A 341 21.01 -10.13 6.44
N MET A 342 21.14 -11.18 5.62
CA MET A 342 20.12 -12.21 5.47
C MET A 342 19.87 -13.03 6.75
N ALA A 343 20.88 -13.16 7.62
CA ALA A 343 20.78 -13.95 8.85
C ALA A 343 19.71 -13.45 9.83
N THR A 344 19.36 -12.17 9.77
CA THR A 344 18.38 -11.52 10.66
C THR A 344 17.29 -10.79 9.89
N ALA A 345 17.17 -11.05 8.59
CA ALA A 345 16.23 -10.34 7.71
C ALA A 345 14.78 -10.79 8.00
N ALA A 346 13.85 -9.85 7.91
CA ALA A 346 12.43 -10.18 7.83
C ALA A 346 12.15 -10.99 6.55
N PRO A 347 11.05 -11.77 6.47
CA PRO A 347 10.81 -12.67 5.33
C PRO A 347 10.89 -11.99 3.96
N LEU A 348 10.23 -10.85 3.78
CA LEU A 348 10.24 -10.12 2.49
C LEU A 348 11.60 -9.48 2.18
N ASP A 349 12.27 -9.00 3.22
CA ASP A 349 13.63 -8.47 3.14
C ASP A 349 14.62 -9.56 2.71
N TRP A 350 14.45 -10.78 3.21
CA TRP A 350 15.21 -11.96 2.82
C TRP A 350 14.92 -12.37 1.38
N VAL A 351 13.64 -12.36 0.95
CA VAL A 351 13.27 -12.61 -0.45
C VAL A 351 13.97 -11.63 -1.39
N ALA A 352 13.93 -10.33 -1.08
CA ALA A 352 14.62 -9.30 -1.87
C ALA A 352 16.13 -9.59 -1.99
N ASP A 353 16.76 -10.06 -0.92
CA ASP A 353 18.19 -10.40 -0.90
C ASP A 353 18.51 -11.62 -1.75
N GLN A 354 17.64 -12.65 -1.72
CA GLN A 354 17.79 -13.82 -2.58
C GLN A 354 17.66 -13.48 -4.06
N LEU A 355 16.76 -12.56 -4.42
CA LEU A 355 16.64 -12.08 -5.80
C LEU A 355 17.93 -11.40 -6.27
N VAL A 356 18.49 -10.51 -5.45
CA VAL A 356 19.77 -9.84 -5.78
C VAL A 356 20.92 -10.85 -5.82
N MET A 357 20.91 -11.87 -4.95
CA MET A 357 21.88 -12.97 -5.02
C MET A 357 21.81 -13.70 -6.36
N GLY A 358 20.59 -13.99 -6.84
CA GLY A 358 20.38 -14.59 -8.16
C GLY A 358 20.94 -13.71 -9.30
N GLU A 359 20.71 -12.40 -9.23
CA GLU A 359 21.28 -11.45 -10.20
C GLU A 359 22.82 -11.46 -10.16
N ILE A 360 23.45 -11.49 -8.97
CA ILE A 360 24.92 -11.62 -8.82
C ILE A 360 25.43 -12.89 -9.50
N MET A 361 24.76 -14.02 -9.27
CA MET A 361 25.16 -15.31 -9.84
C MET A 361 25.09 -15.30 -11.36
N LEU A 362 24.03 -14.73 -11.93
CA LEU A 362 23.86 -14.60 -13.38
C LEU A 362 24.87 -13.61 -13.98
N ALA A 363 25.12 -12.47 -13.32
CA ALA A 363 26.13 -11.50 -13.75
C ALA A 363 27.53 -12.14 -13.79
N ARG A 364 27.90 -12.95 -12.78
CA ARG A 364 29.17 -13.69 -12.79
C ARG A 364 29.29 -14.66 -13.96
N ARG A 365 28.22 -15.41 -14.26
CA ARG A 365 28.18 -16.31 -15.43
C ARG A 365 28.41 -15.52 -16.73
N ARG A 366 27.73 -14.39 -16.91
CA ARG A 366 27.90 -13.52 -18.09
C ARG A 366 29.30 -12.93 -18.19
N LEU A 367 29.96 -12.67 -17.06
CA LEU A 367 31.36 -12.28 -16.99
C LEU A 367 32.34 -13.46 -17.16
N GLY A 368 31.90 -14.64 -17.59
CA GLY A 368 32.77 -15.80 -17.84
C GLY A 368 33.08 -16.66 -16.62
N GLY A 369 32.30 -16.52 -15.55
CA GLY A 369 32.32 -17.41 -14.38
C GLY A 369 31.63 -18.76 -14.65
N PRO A 370 31.69 -19.70 -13.70
CA PRO A 370 31.03 -20.99 -13.81
C PRO A 370 29.50 -20.88 -13.74
N GLU A 371 28.82 -21.95 -14.18
CA GLU A 371 27.36 -22.04 -14.07
C GLU A 371 26.89 -21.95 -12.60
N PRO A 372 25.89 -21.11 -12.29
CA PRO A 372 25.34 -20.97 -10.96
C PRO A 372 24.77 -22.29 -10.40
N ARG A 373 25.37 -22.81 -9.34
CA ARG A 373 24.80 -23.96 -8.62
C ARG A 373 23.63 -23.49 -7.75
N SER A 374 22.56 -24.29 -7.69
CA SER A 374 21.42 -24.06 -6.79
C SER A 374 20.58 -22.80 -7.06
N LEU A 375 20.82 -22.07 -8.16
CA LEU A 375 20.05 -20.87 -8.50
C LEU A 375 18.53 -21.13 -8.52
N GLY A 376 18.12 -22.22 -9.18
CA GLY A 376 16.71 -22.61 -9.25
C GLY A 376 16.10 -22.90 -7.87
N LEU A 377 16.84 -23.55 -6.96
CA LEU A 377 16.38 -23.82 -5.60
C LEU A 377 16.22 -22.52 -4.79
N ILE A 378 17.22 -21.63 -4.87
CA ILE A 378 17.21 -20.34 -4.17
C ILE A 378 16.00 -19.50 -4.60
N LEU A 379 15.78 -19.39 -5.91
CA LEU A 379 14.70 -18.57 -6.46
C LEU A 379 13.33 -19.23 -6.26
N ALA A 380 13.24 -20.56 -6.27
CA ALA A 380 12.00 -21.26 -5.94
C ALA A 380 11.58 -21.02 -4.48
N GLU A 381 12.52 -21.07 -3.54
CA GLU A 381 12.25 -20.76 -2.13
C GLU A 381 11.84 -19.29 -1.96
N ALA A 382 12.56 -18.35 -2.57
CA ALA A 382 12.20 -16.93 -2.56
C ALA A 382 10.79 -16.69 -3.13
N ALA A 383 10.43 -17.37 -4.22
CA ALA A 383 9.10 -17.31 -4.81
C ALA A 383 8.01 -17.92 -3.90
N GLY A 384 8.35 -18.98 -3.16
CA GLY A 384 7.48 -19.62 -2.17
C GLY A 384 7.20 -18.68 -1.00
N THR A 385 8.24 -18.18 -0.35
CA THR A 385 8.13 -17.23 0.77
C THR A 385 7.38 -15.96 0.36
N ALA A 386 7.63 -15.41 -0.83
CA ALA A 386 6.89 -14.26 -1.34
C ALA A 386 5.39 -14.54 -1.48
N ARG A 387 5.01 -15.73 -1.97
CA ARG A 387 3.61 -16.16 -2.09
C ARG A 387 2.96 -16.38 -0.74
N GLU A 388 3.65 -17.01 0.21
CA GLU A 388 3.19 -17.18 1.59
C GLU A 388 2.91 -15.83 2.25
N MET A 389 3.76 -14.84 1.99
CA MET A 389 3.57 -13.47 2.48
C MET A 389 2.52 -12.68 1.69
N GLY A 390 1.97 -13.22 0.60
CA GLY A 390 0.96 -12.56 -0.23
C GLY A 390 1.50 -11.47 -1.16
N VAL A 391 2.79 -11.52 -1.53
CA VAL A 391 3.47 -10.52 -2.38
C VAL A 391 3.78 -11.13 -3.75
N THR A 392 2.79 -11.11 -4.63
CA THR A 392 2.87 -11.72 -5.97
C THR A 392 3.99 -11.13 -6.83
N VAL A 393 4.19 -9.81 -6.81
CA VAL A 393 5.20 -9.13 -7.62
C VAL A 393 6.64 -9.63 -7.34
N LEU A 394 6.98 -9.97 -6.09
CA LEU A 394 8.29 -10.53 -5.76
C LEU A 394 8.40 -11.99 -6.21
N ALA A 395 7.31 -12.76 -6.09
CA ALA A 395 7.26 -14.13 -6.58
C ALA A 395 7.40 -14.20 -8.11
N GLU A 396 6.76 -13.28 -8.83
CA GLU A 396 6.86 -13.15 -10.28
C GLU A 396 8.28 -12.74 -10.71
N ARG A 397 8.93 -11.83 -9.98
CA ARG A 397 10.34 -11.48 -10.22
C ARG A 397 11.26 -12.68 -10.03
N ALA A 398 11.05 -13.48 -8.99
CA ALA A 398 11.81 -14.72 -8.78
C ALA A 398 11.60 -15.69 -9.95
N ALA A 399 10.37 -15.88 -10.40
CA ALA A 399 10.05 -16.73 -11.54
C ALA A 399 10.67 -16.24 -12.86
N ALA A 400 10.60 -14.93 -13.11
CA ALA A 400 11.23 -14.31 -14.28
C ALA A 400 12.76 -14.49 -14.26
N LEU A 401 13.38 -14.38 -13.09
CA LEU A 401 14.82 -14.56 -12.93
C LEU A 401 15.24 -16.03 -13.12
N MET A 402 14.41 -16.99 -12.67
CA MET A 402 14.63 -18.41 -12.94
C MET A 402 14.64 -18.71 -14.45
N GLY A 403 13.77 -18.07 -15.23
CA GLY A 403 13.73 -18.24 -16.69
C GLY A 403 14.94 -17.64 -17.44
N ARG A 404 15.80 -16.86 -16.76
CA ARG A 404 17.02 -16.28 -17.33
C ARG A 404 18.29 -17.10 -17.03
N GLY A 405 18.23 -18.01 -16.06
CA GLY A 405 19.30 -18.98 -15.77
C GLY A 405 19.20 -20.15 -16.71
#